data_AF-A0A2E9N6Y2-F1
#
_entry.id   AF-A0A2E9N6Y2-F1
#
_cell.length_a   1.000
_cell.length_b   1.000
_cell.length_c   1.000
_cell.angle_alpha   90.00
_cell.angle_beta   90.00
_cell.angle_gamma   90.00
#
_symmetry.space_group_name_H-M   'P 1'
#
loop_
_entity.id
_entity.type
_entity.pdbx_description
1 polymer ?
#
loop_
_entity_poly.entity_id
_entity_poly.type
_entity_poly.pdbx_seq_one_letter_code
_entity_poly.pdbx_strand_id
1 'polypeptide(L)'
;MRKSLLVLISILSAVMLLAIACGGDDADPNATNTPAPPNTIPVGDRATEPPPPPTAIPAEDTPVPPGGLGGGVELAIDVDGNNLEFNTDSLSAAAGSEVVVTFNNSSSVNSHNWALVEAGSKDDVSTAGLAAGQDNNWLPSGDARLLSATVLLGPGESGQVTFTAPAAGDYQFVCTFPGHNFTMFGTFTVN
;
A
#
# COMPACT_ATOMS: atom_id res chain seq x y z
N MET A 1 -7.20 -19.66 -57.00
CA MET A 1 -6.31 -19.23 -55.91
C MET A 1 -5.01 -18.53 -56.35
N ARG A 2 -4.77 -18.25 -57.65
CA ARG A 2 -3.54 -17.54 -58.11
C ARG A 2 -3.74 -16.09 -58.61
N LYS A 3 -4.97 -15.60 -58.75
CA LYS A 3 -5.23 -14.22 -59.22
C LYS A 3 -5.36 -13.19 -58.09
N SER A 4 -5.77 -13.59 -56.89
CA SER A 4 -5.84 -12.67 -55.73
C SER A 4 -4.47 -12.38 -55.10
N LEU A 5 -3.49 -13.27 -55.24
CA LEU A 5 -2.17 -13.13 -54.62
C LEU A 5 -1.26 -12.10 -55.34
N LEU A 6 -1.49 -11.84 -56.63
CA LEU A 6 -0.72 -10.86 -57.41
C LEU A 6 -1.21 -9.41 -57.24
N VAL A 7 -2.48 -9.21 -56.86
CA VAL A 7 -3.03 -7.88 -56.53
C VAL A 7 -2.63 -7.45 -55.12
N LEU A 8 -2.42 -8.39 -54.21
CA LEU A 8 -1.99 -8.11 -52.83
C LEU A 8 -0.51 -7.69 -52.72
N ILE A 9 0.34 -8.00 -53.70
CA ILE A 9 1.77 -7.63 -53.68
C ILE A 9 2.00 -6.23 -54.29
N SER A 10 1.17 -5.79 -55.24
CA SER A 10 1.30 -4.46 -55.85
C SER A 10 0.80 -3.30 -54.96
N ILE A 11 -0.01 -3.59 -53.93
CA ILE A 11 -0.48 -2.58 -52.96
C ILE A 11 0.55 -2.39 -51.84
N LEU A 12 1.50 -3.33 -51.66
CA LEU A 12 2.51 -3.28 -50.59
C LEU A 12 3.80 -2.52 -50.96
N SER A 13 3.88 -1.90 -52.15
CA SER A 13 5.03 -1.08 -52.58
C SER A 13 4.72 0.40 -52.81
N ALA A 14 3.54 0.89 -52.39
CA ALA A 14 3.16 2.31 -52.51
C ALA A 14 3.02 3.04 -51.17
N VAL A 15 3.43 2.43 -50.05
CA VAL A 15 3.38 3.04 -48.70
C VAL A 15 4.79 3.19 -48.10
N MET A 16 5.76 3.50 -48.96
CA MET A 16 7.07 4.01 -48.58
C MET A 16 7.36 5.15 -49.55
N LEU A 17 7.66 6.34 -49.01
CA LEU A 17 7.96 7.62 -49.69
C LEU A 17 6.83 8.66 -49.68
N LEU A 18 6.55 9.27 -48.52
CA LEU A 18 6.49 10.74 -48.36
C LEU A 18 6.18 11.13 -46.91
N ALA A 19 7.22 11.51 -46.15
CA ALA A 19 7.10 12.45 -45.03
C ALA A 19 8.53 12.83 -44.56
N ILE A 20 9.22 13.64 -45.35
CA ILE A 20 10.26 14.51 -44.80
C ILE A 20 9.49 15.59 -44.04
N ALA A 21 9.29 15.36 -42.74
CA ALA A 21 8.86 16.40 -41.82
C ALA A 21 10.08 17.29 -41.57
N CYS A 22 10.19 18.34 -42.38
CA CYS A 22 10.95 19.52 -41.98
C CYS A 22 10.15 20.15 -40.84
N GLY A 23 10.62 20.02 -39.60
CA GLY A 23 10.11 20.78 -38.47
C GLY A 23 10.46 22.25 -38.68
N GLY A 24 9.56 22.98 -39.33
CA GLY A 24 9.58 24.43 -39.37
C GLY A 24 9.13 24.96 -38.02
N ASP A 25 10.06 25.56 -37.29
CA ASP A 25 9.80 26.39 -36.13
C ASP A 25 9.23 27.73 -36.65
N ASP A 26 7.97 27.72 -37.09
CA ASP A 26 7.24 28.94 -37.42
C ASP A 26 6.87 29.62 -36.10
N ALA A 27 7.78 30.47 -35.61
CA ALA A 27 7.51 31.38 -34.52
C ALA A 27 6.32 32.28 -34.88
N ASP A 28 5.23 32.17 -34.11
CA ASP A 28 4.06 33.03 -34.22
C ASP A 28 4.48 34.51 -34.08
N PRO A 29 4.39 35.34 -35.14
CA PRO A 29 4.80 36.75 -35.08
C PRO A 29 3.85 37.61 -34.23
N ASN A 30 2.76 37.04 -33.73
CA ASN A 30 1.78 37.70 -32.89
C ASN A 30 1.73 37.13 -31.46
N ALA A 31 2.70 36.29 -31.09
CA ALA A 31 2.91 35.89 -29.70
C ALA A 31 3.36 37.11 -28.88
N THR A 32 2.40 37.74 -28.19
CA THR A 32 2.69 38.78 -27.20
C THR A 32 3.68 38.25 -26.17
N ASN A 33 4.77 38.98 -25.92
CA ASN A 33 5.74 38.66 -24.87
C ASN A 33 5.03 38.44 -23.54
N THR A 34 4.86 37.19 -23.13
CA THR A 34 4.41 36.85 -21.78
C THR A 34 5.49 37.36 -20.82
N PRO A 35 5.18 38.32 -19.93
CA PRO A 35 6.15 38.76 -18.94
C PRO A 35 6.58 37.55 -18.11
N ALA A 36 7.90 37.40 -17.92
CA ALA A 36 8.41 36.40 -17.00
C ALA A 36 7.72 36.54 -15.64
N PRO A 37 7.35 35.42 -14.97
CA PRO A 37 6.79 35.50 -13.62
C PRO A 37 7.75 36.29 -12.72
N PRO A 38 7.25 37.18 -11.86
CA PRO A 38 8.09 38.01 -11.03
C PRO A 38 9.01 37.16 -10.16
N ASN A 39 10.25 37.62 -9.99
CA ASN A 39 11.25 36.96 -9.17
C ASN A 39 10.70 36.66 -7.78
N THR A 40 11.01 35.46 -7.32
CA THR A 40 10.70 34.89 -6.01
C THR A 40 10.91 35.88 -4.86
N ILE A 41 10.05 35.78 -3.85
CA ILE A 41 10.07 36.54 -2.59
C ILE A 41 11.52 36.80 -2.11
N PRO A 42 11.88 38.06 -1.77
CA PRO A 42 13.18 38.41 -1.21
C PRO A 42 13.53 37.50 -0.02
N VAL A 43 14.81 37.10 0.08
CA VAL A 43 15.30 36.18 1.13
C VAL A 43 14.92 36.62 2.55
N GLY A 44 14.81 37.93 2.81
CA GLY A 44 14.43 38.47 4.12
C GLY A 44 12.95 38.36 4.48
N ASP A 45 12.08 38.08 3.51
CA ASP A 45 10.61 38.02 3.69
C ASP A 45 10.07 36.58 3.65
N ARG A 46 10.96 35.59 3.55
CA ARG A 46 10.58 34.17 3.65
C ARG A 46 10.28 33.85 5.11
N ALA A 47 9.10 33.29 5.36
CA ALA A 47 8.85 32.62 6.62
C ALA A 47 9.97 31.59 6.85
N THR A 48 10.50 31.51 8.07
CA THR A 48 11.43 30.45 8.44
C THR A 48 10.80 29.12 8.08
N GLU A 49 11.49 28.35 7.24
CA GLU A 49 11.12 26.98 6.92
C GLU A 49 10.91 26.24 8.24
N PRO A 50 9.74 25.60 8.46
CA PRO A 50 9.57 24.71 9.59
C PRO A 50 10.72 23.70 9.57
N PRO A 51 11.31 23.35 10.72
CA PRO A 51 12.34 22.33 10.73
C PRO A 51 11.83 21.10 9.97
N PRO A 52 12.69 20.46 9.15
CA PRO A 52 12.29 19.24 8.45
C PRO A 52 11.69 18.28 9.48
N PRO A 53 10.56 17.60 9.18
CA PRO A 53 10.06 16.57 10.07
C PRO A 53 11.23 15.62 10.35
N PRO A 54 11.40 15.17 11.61
CA PRO A 54 12.56 14.41 12.01
C PRO A 54 12.75 13.26 11.04
N THR A 55 13.92 13.26 10.40
CA THR A 55 14.38 12.17 9.53
C THR A 55 14.17 10.87 10.26
N ALA A 56 13.35 9.98 9.67
CA ALA A 56 13.12 8.60 10.04
C ALA A 56 13.41 8.28 11.51
N ILE A 57 12.36 8.27 12.34
CA ILE A 57 12.43 7.55 13.61
C ILE A 57 12.91 6.13 13.26
N PRO A 58 14.10 5.69 13.74
CA PRO A 58 14.49 4.29 13.63
C PRO A 58 13.34 3.49 14.20
N ALA A 59 12.85 2.47 13.48
CA ALA A 59 11.78 1.58 13.94
C ALA A 59 11.91 1.42 15.46
N GLU A 60 10.98 2.05 16.20
CA GLU A 60 11.03 1.97 17.65
C GLU A 60 10.85 0.49 17.95
N ASP A 61 11.93 -0.08 18.47
CA ASP A 61 12.00 -1.43 19.00
C ASP A 61 10.96 -1.48 20.11
N THR A 62 9.72 -1.87 19.76
CA THR A 62 8.63 -2.00 20.71
C THR A 62 9.14 -2.92 21.82
N PRO A 63 9.16 -2.47 23.09
CA PRO A 63 9.73 -3.27 24.16
C PRO A 63 9.05 -4.63 24.21
N VAL A 64 9.81 -5.69 23.95
CA VAL A 64 9.40 -7.07 24.22
C VAL A 64 9.03 -7.14 25.71
N PRO A 65 7.77 -7.40 26.07
CA PRO A 65 7.40 -7.58 27.47
C PRO A 65 8.11 -8.82 28.02
N PRO A 66 8.75 -8.77 29.19
CA PRO A 66 9.32 -9.95 29.78
C PRO A 66 8.20 -10.75 30.47
N GLY A 67 7.73 -11.82 29.82
CA GLY A 67 7.20 -12.97 30.56
C GLY A 67 5.91 -13.60 30.03
N GLY A 68 6.08 -14.78 29.43
CA GLY A 68 5.06 -15.81 29.33
C GLY A 68 5.72 -17.16 29.06
N LEU A 69 5.50 -18.16 29.91
CA LEU A 69 6.14 -19.49 29.89
C LEU A 69 5.61 -20.42 28.77
N GLY A 70 5.46 -19.90 27.56
CA GLY A 70 5.21 -20.67 26.34
C GLY A 70 6.07 -20.07 25.23
N GLY A 71 6.86 -20.89 24.53
CA GLY A 71 7.68 -20.40 23.42
C GLY A 71 6.79 -19.60 22.46
N GLY A 72 7.19 -18.37 22.15
CA GLY A 72 6.43 -17.47 21.29
C GLY A 72 6.16 -18.10 19.92
N VAL A 73 5.00 -17.82 19.36
CA VAL A 73 4.58 -18.26 18.03
C VAL A 73 4.99 -17.18 17.03
N GLU A 74 6.00 -17.48 16.21
CA GLU A 74 6.38 -16.63 15.09
C GLU A 74 5.57 -17.01 13.85
N LEU A 75 4.84 -16.04 13.30
CA LEU A 75 4.05 -16.19 12.08
C LEU A 75 4.58 -15.20 11.04
N ALA A 76 4.65 -15.64 9.78
CA ALA A 76 5.01 -14.79 8.65
C ALA A 76 3.88 -14.77 7.64
N ILE A 77 3.53 -13.58 7.16
CA ILE A 77 2.52 -13.34 6.13
C ILE A 77 3.03 -12.28 5.16
N ASP A 78 2.68 -12.44 3.89
CA ASP A 78 3.05 -11.50 2.82
C ASP A 78 1.80 -11.15 2.01
N VAL A 79 1.94 -10.21 1.07
CA VAL A 79 0.96 -9.95 0.02
C VAL A 79 1.18 -10.90 -1.17
N ASP A 80 0.10 -11.24 -1.88
CA ASP A 80 0.20 -12.03 -3.13
C ASP A 80 0.61 -11.14 -4.31
N GLY A 81 1.90 -10.76 -4.34
CA GLY A 81 2.44 -9.88 -5.36
C GLY A 81 1.74 -8.52 -5.38
N ASN A 82 1.01 -8.23 -6.46
CA ASN A 82 0.24 -6.99 -6.60
C ASN A 82 -1.28 -7.20 -6.49
N ASN A 83 -1.71 -8.42 -6.18
CA ASN A 83 -3.11 -8.70 -5.88
C ASN A 83 -3.47 -8.04 -4.55
N LEU A 84 -4.74 -7.67 -4.39
CA LEU A 84 -5.26 -7.17 -3.12
C LEU A 84 -5.63 -8.36 -2.21
N GLU A 85 -4.65 -9.22 -1.97
CA GLU A 85 -4.79 -10.48 -1.24
C GLU A 85 -3.54 -10.70 -0.39
N PHE A 86 -3.73 -11.33 0.77
CA PHE A 86 -2.60 -11.92 1.48
C PHE A 86 -2.19 -13.23 0.79
N ASN A 87 -0.93 -13.62 0.92
CA ASN A 87 -0.42 -14.88 0.35
C ASN A 87 -0.96 -16.14 1.04
N THR A 88 -1.70 -15.98 2.15
CA THR A 88 -2.42 -17.02 2.86
C THR A 88 -3.74 -16.50 3.40
N ASP A 89 -4.73 -17.37 3.47
CA ASP A 89 -6.08 -17.09 3.97
C ASP A 89 -6.28 -17.54 5.44
N SER A 90 -5.26 -18.13 6.05
CA SER A 90 -5.37 -18.74 7.38
C SER A 90 -4.08 -18.66 8.19
N LEU A 91 -4.23 -18.30 9.46
CA LEU A 91 -3.19 -18.31 10.48
C LEU A 91 -3.76 -18.95 11.75
N SER A 92 -2.90 -19.50 12.61
CA SER A 92 -3.37 -20.04 13.89
C SER A 92 -2.33 -19.93 15.00
N ALA A 93 -2.82 -19.88 16.24
CA ALA A 93 -2.01 -19.87 17.45
C ALA A 93 -2.77 -20.55 18.60
N ALA A 94 -2.06 -20.95 19.66
CA ALA A 94 -2.71 -21.45 20.87
C ALA A 94 -3.21 -20.28 21.73
N ALA A 95 -4.35 -20.43 22.39
CA ALA A 95 -4.88 -19.41 23.30
C ALA A 95 -3.84 -19.02 24.36
N GLY A 96 -3.67 -17.71 24.59
CA GLY A 96 -2.73 -17.18 25.57
C GLY A 96 -1.24 -17.26 25.19
N SER A 97 -0.91 -17.78 24.01
CA SER A 97 0.47 -17.70 23.51
C SER A 97 0.84 -16.27 23.11
N GLU A 98 2.11 -15.91 23.26
CA GLU A 98 2.65 -14.70 22.64
C GLU A 98 2.85 -14.96 21.15
N VAL A 99 2.26 -14.13 20.31
CA VAL A 99 2.31 -14.23 18.85
C VAL A 99 3.06 -13.04 18.30
N VAL A 100 4.03 -13.30 17.42
CA VAL A 100 4.72 -12.29 16.63
C VAL A 100 4.37 -12.52 15.16
N VAL A 101 3.63 -11.59 14.56
CA VAL A 101 3.34 -11.61 13.13
C VAL A 101 4.32 -10.69 12.42
N THR A 102 5.15 -11.26 11.55
CA THR A 102 5.92 -10.52 10.55
C THR A 102 5.09 -10.38 9.29
N PHE A 103 4.69 -9.15 8.97
CA PHE A 103 4.00 -8.83 7.72
C PHE A 103 4.99 -8.20 6.74
N ASN A 104 5.08 -8.80 5.56
CA ASN A 104 5.84 -8.27 4.44
C ASN A 104 4.87 -7.67 3.42
N ASN A 105 5.17 -6.48 2.93
CA ASN A 105 4.48 -5.91 1.78
C ASN A 105 5.38 -6.04 0.54
N SER A 106 5.46 -7.24 -0.04
CA SER A 106 6.17 -7.49 -1.29
C SER A 106 5.50 -6.86 -2.53
N SER A 107 4.42 -6.08 -2.38
CA SER A 107 3.80 -5.35 -3.49
C SER A 107 4.76 -4.29 -4.01
N SER A 108 4.73 -4.06 -5.32
CA SER A 108 5.44 -2.95 -5.95
C SER A 108 4.57 -1.70 -6.14
N VAL A 109 3.29 -1.76 -5.77
CA VAL A 109 2.31 -0.70 -6.10
C VAL A 109 1.49 -0.23 -4.91
N ASN A 110 1.03 -1.12 -4.05
CA ASN A 110 0.03 -0.81 -3.03
C ASN A 110 0.64 -0.77 -1.63
N SER A 111 0.03 0.04 -0.76
CA SER A 111 0.33 0.03 0.68
C SER A 111 -0.67 -0.86 1.40
N HIS A 112 -0.19 -1.58 2.41
CA HIS A 112 -0.98 -2.56 3.13
C HIS A 112 -0.66 -2.50 4.62
N ASN A 113 -1.66 -2.76 5.44
CA ASN A 113 -1.47 -3.15 6.84
C ASN A 113 -2.03 -4.56 7.03
N TRP A 114 -1.73 -5.13 8.19
CA TRP A 114 -2.35 -6.33 8.70
C TRP A 114 -3.02 -6.01 10.04
N ALA A 115 -4.29 -6.33 10.19
CA ALA A 115 -5.05 -6.07 11.41
C ALA A 115 -5.83 -7.33 11.83
N LEU A 116 -5.64 -7.78 13.07
CA LEU A 116 -6.45 -8.80 13.72
C LEU A 116 -7.70 -8.16 14.32
N VAL A 117 -8.86 -8.74 14.00
CA VAL A 117 -10.17 -8.24 14.43
C VAL A 117 -11.06 -9.37 14.93
N GLU A 118 -12.08 -9.01 15.72
CA GLU A 118 -13.14 -9.95 16.11
C GLU A 118 -13.83 -10.58 14.89
N ALA A 119 -14.29 -11.82 15.01
CA ALA A 119 -15.02 -12.50 13.95
C ALA A 119 -16.24 -11.69 13.48
N GLY A 120 -16.40 -11.58 12.16
CA GLY A 120 -17.50 -10.88 11.52
C GLY A 120 -17.38 -9.35 11.52
N SER A 121 -16.33 -8.78 12.13
CA SER A 121 -16.20 -7.33 12.29
C SER A 121 -15.33 -6.64 11.23
N LYS A 122 -14.68 -7.39 10.33
CA LYS A 122 -13.67 -6.84 9.40
C LYS A 122 -14.16 -5.62 8.61
N ASP A 123 -15.38 -5.68 8.08
CA ASP A 123 -15.90 -4.63 7.20
C ASP A 123 -16.29 -3.38 7.98
N ASP A 124 -16.80 -3.53 9.20
CA ASP A 124 -17.10 -2.41 10.09
C ASP A 124 -15.82 -1.75 10.61
N VAL A 125 -14.79 -2.54 10.94
CA VAL A 125 -13.48 -2.01 11.37
C VAL A 125 -12.79 -1.28 10.21
N SER A 126 -12.81 -1.84 9.00
CA SER A 126 -12.29 -1.15 7.81
C SER A 126 -13.06 0.13 7.51
N THR A 127 -14.39 0.13 7.67
CA THR A 127 -15.22 1.33 7.50
C THR A 127 -14.87 2.40 8.53
N ALA A 128 -14.69 2.03 9.80
CA ALA A 128 -14.25 2.95 10.84
C ALA A 128 -12.82 3.46 10.58
N GLY A 129 -11.95 2.64 9.98
CA GLY A 129 -10.61 3.01 9.53
C GLY A 129 -10.61 4.17 8.52
N LEU A 130 -11.64 4.29 7.69
CA LEU A 130 -11.80 5.45 6.79
C LEU A 130 -11.92 6.78 7.56
N ALA A 131 -12.63 6.77 8.69
CA ALA A 131 -12.78 7.94 9.54
C ALA A 131 -11.49 8.26 10.32
N ALA A 132 -10.69 7.24 10.63
CA ALA A 132 -9.40 7.42 11.29
C ALA A 132 -8.35 8.07 10.38
N GLY A 133 -8.41 7.80 9.07
CA GLY A 133 -7.57 8.43 8.06
C GLY A 133 -6.15 7.86 7.99
N GLN A 134 -5.40 8.36 7.01
CA GLN A 134 -4.05 7.90 6.69
C GLN A 134 -3.05 8.08 7.85
N ASP A 135 -3.14 9.21 8.57
CA ASP A 135 -2.24 9.51 9.71
C ASP A 135 -2.36 8.49 10.85
N ASN A 136 -3.49 7.77 10.90
CA ASN A 136 -3.72 6.67 11.83
C ASN A 136 -3.62 5.30 11.16
N ASN A 137 -2.91 5.19 10.03
CA ASN A 137 -2.72 3.94 9.29
C ASN A 137 -4.02 3.28 8.82
N TRP A 138 -5.11 4.05 8.70
CA TRP A 138 -6.46 3.54 8.45
C TRP A 138 -6.97 2.57 9.53
N LEU A 139 -6.53 2.76 10.78
CA LEU A 139 -6.92 1.97 11.93
C LEU A 139 -7.76 2.81 12.91
N PRO A 140 -8.98 2.39 13.27
CA PRO A 140 -9.81 3.13 14.22
C PRO A 140 -9.28 2.98 15.66
N SER A 141 -8.59 4.01 16.15
CA SER A 141 -8.06 4.03 17.51
C SER A 141 -9.16 3.85 18.56
N GLY A 142 -8.96 2.93 19.49
CA GLY A 142 -9.91 2.67 20.58
C GLY A 142 -11.14 1.82 20.19
N ASP A 143 -11.21 1.33 18.95
CA ASP A 143 -12.21 0.34 18.58
C ASP A 143 -11.87 -1.01 19.22
N ALA A 144 -12.72 -1.49 20.12
CA ALA A 144 -12.49 -2.73 20.86
C ALA A 144 -12.42 -3.97 19.95
N ARG A 145 -12.96 -3.87 18.72
CA ARG A 145 -12.94 -4.96 17.74
C ARG A 145 -11.59 -5.11 17.06
N LEU A 146 -10.75 -4.07 17.09
CA LEU A 146 -9.38 -4.09 16.58
C LEU A 146 -8.45 -4.59 17.69
N LEU A 147 -8.00 -5.84 17.57
CA LEU A 147 -7.24 -6.52 18.62
C LEU A 147 -5.74 -6.24 18.54
N SER A 148 -5.21 -6.17 17.33
CA SER A 148 -3.79 -5.95 17.08
C SER A 148 -3.58 -5.57 15.61
N ALA A 149 -2.56 -4.79 15.29
CA ALA A 149 -2.25 -4.44 13.90
C ALA A 149 -0.81 -3.97 13.70
N THR A 150 -0.33 -4.10 12.46
CA THR A 150 0.85 -3.36 12.01
C THR A 150 0.48 -1.91 11.67
N VAL A 151 1.49 -1.06 11.55
CA VAL A 151 1.35 0.21 10.81
C VAL A 151 1.05 -0.05 9.33
N LEU A 152 0.71 1.02 8.60
CA LEU A 152 0.60 0.96 7.15
C LEU A 152 2.00 0.87 6.53
N LEU A 153 2.26 -0.19 5.79
CA LEU A 153 3.52 -0.45 5.12
C LEU A 153 3.40 -0.10 3.64
N GLY A 154 4.33 0.70 3.14
CA GLY A 154 4.49 1.01 1.73
C GLY A 154 5.04 -0.17 0.91
N PRO A 155 5.13 -0.03 -0.42
CA PRO A 155 5.69 -1.04 -1.31
C PRO A 155 7.11 -1.46 -0.91
N GLY A 156 7.34 -2.76 -0.74
CA GLY A 156 8.63 -3.35 -0.37
C GLY A 156 9.00 -3.24 1.10
N GLU A 157 8.14 -2.67 1.95
CA GLU A 157 8.37 -2.55 3.39
C GLU A 157 7.89 -3.79 4.16
N SER A 158 8.49 -4.01 5.34
CA SER A 158 8.08 -5.06 6.27
C SER A 158 7.92 -4.48 7.67
N GLY A 159 7.02 -5.07 8.45
CA GLY A 159 6.76 -4.67 9.83
C GLY A 159 6.35 -5.87 10.68
N GLN A 160 6.35 -5.67 12.00
CA GLN A 160 5.94 -6.70 12.94
C GLN A 160 4.88 -6.17 13.88
N VAL A 161 4.07 -7.09 14.41
CA VAL A 161 3.20 -6.83 15.55
C VAL A 161 3.24 -8.01 16.51
N THR A 162 3.35 -7.71 17.79
CA THR A 162 3.34 -8.69 18.88
C THR A 162 2.08 -8.54 19.71
N PHE A 163 1.41 -9.65 20.00
CA PHE A 163 0.21 -9.68 20.84
C PHE A 163 0.06 -11.03 21.55
N THR A 164 -0.68 -11.04 22.64
CA THR A 164 -1.12 -12.30 23.26
C THR A 164 -2.36 -12.81 22.51
N ALA A 165 -2.31 -14.05 22.02
CA ALA A 165 -3.45 -14.68 21.37
C ALA A 165 -4.67 -14.66 22.31
N PRO A 166 -5.86 -14.24 21.83
CA PRO A 166 -7.05 -14.09 22.66
C PRO A 166 -7.61 -15.45 23.11
N ALA A 167 -8.84 -15.48 23.61
CA ALA A 167 -9.49 -16.74 23.96
C ALA A 167 -9.69 -17.62 22.71
N ALA A 168 -9.70 -18.94 22.90
CA ALA A 168 -9.95 -19.90 21.83
C ALA A 168 -11.24 -19.58 21.06
N GLY A 169 -11.17 -19.66 19.73
CA GLY A 169 -12.24 -19.24 18.83
C GLY A 169 -11.71 -18.74 17.49
N ASP A 170 -12.65 -18.34 16.64
CA ASP A 170 -12.36 -17.78 15.33
C ASP A 170 -12.29 -16.26 15.37
N TYR A 171 -11.32 -15.70 14.65
CA TYR A 171 -11.10 -14.28 14.45
C TYR A 171 -10.79 -14.06 12.96
N GLN A 172 -10.63 -12.80 12.55
CA GLN A 172 -10.25 -12.48 11.18
C GLN A 172 -9.02 -11.58 11.18
N PHE A 173 -8.17 -11.74 10.17
CA PHE A 173 -7.20 -10.71 9.84
C PHE A 173 -7.61 -10.04 8.53
N VAL A 174 -7.33 -8.74 8.41
CA VAL A 174 -7.79 -7.91 7.29
C VAL A 174 -6.82 -6.76 7.02
N CYS A 175 -6.72 -6.35 5.75
CA CYS A 175 -6.13 -5.06 5.39
C CYS A 175 -7.21 -3.98 5.45
N THR A 176 -7.03 -2.95 6.27
CA THR A 176 -7.99 -1.85 6.42
C THR A 176 -7.68 -0.65 5.52
N PHE A 177 -6.64 -0.72 4.68
CA PHE A 177 -6.40 0.29 3.66
C PHE A 177 -7.66 0.41 2.77
N PRO A 178 -8.10 1.64 2.43
CA PRO A 178 -9.41 1.86 1.81
C PRO A 178 -9.71 0.95 0.62
N GLY A 179 -10.72 0.10 0.76
CA GLY A 179 -11.21 -0.81 -0.28
C GLY A 179 -10.47 -2.15 -0.38
N HIS A 180 -9.39 -2.39 0.37
CA HIS A 180 -8.67 -3.68 0.30
C HIS A 180 -9.40 -4.80 1.05
N ASN A 181 -10.22 -4.46 2.05
CA ASN A 181 -10.97 -5.40 2.90
C ASN A 181 -11.94 -6.34 2.18
N PHE A 182 -12.30 -6.04 0.92
CA PHE A 182 -13.18 -6.86 0.10
C PHE A 182 -12.55 -8.18 -0.34
N THR A 183 -11.23 -8.22 -0.49
CA THR A 183 -10.48 -9.40 -0.96
C THR A 183 -9.30 -9.74 -0.05
N MET A 184 -8.78 -8.77 0.69
CA MET A 184 -7.57 -8.90 1.49
C MET A 184 -7.90 -9.19 2.96
N PHE A 185 -8.33 -10.43 3.21
CA PHE A 185 -8.63 -10.91 4.55
C PHE A 185 -8.45 -12.43 4.66
N GLY A 186 -8.38 -12.93 5.88
CA GLY A 186 -8.34 -14.35 6.17
C GLY A 186 -8.80 -14.65 7.59
N THR A 187 -8.71 -15.91 7.98
CA THR A 187 -9.13 -16.43 9.29
C THR A 187 -7.94 -16.56 10.22
N PHE A 188 -8.08 -16.09 11.46
CA PHE A 188 -7.12 -16.37 12.52
C PHE A 188 -7.78 -17.29 13.55
N THR A 189 -7.36 -18.56 13.60
CA THR A 189 -7.92 -19.54 14.52
C THR A 189 -7.09 -19.62 15.79
N VAL A 190 -7.75 -19.47 16.93
CA VAL A 190 -7.12 -19.67 18.24
C VAL A 190 -7.57 -21.02 18.82
N ASN A 191 -6.59 -21.91 19.05
CA ASN A 191 -6.80 -23.28 19.52
C ASN A 191 -6.60 -23.46 21.03
#